data_AF-A0A6I1ZQV2-F1
#
_entry.id   AF-A0A6I1ZQV2-F1
#
_cell.length_a   1.000
_cell.length_b   1.000
_cell.length_c   1.000
_cell.angle_alpha   90.00
_cell.angle_beta   90.00
_cell.angle_gamma   90.00
#
_symmetry.space_group_name_H-M   'P 1'
#
loop_
_entity.id
_entity.type
_entity.pdbx_description
1 polymer ?
#
loop_
_entity_poly.entity_id
_entity_poly.type
_entity_poly.pdbx_seq_one_letter_code
_entity_poly.pdbx_strand_id
1 'polypeptide(L)'
;MGSFRVIPAIDLMNGRCVRLEQGDYNHRTRYPQEPVELARLLKGAGLDWLHVVDLDGARAGEPVNLATVKALAATGVGTRGQQRLHVLQGPDAAADGEGDEDLPGDSPGQV
;
A
#
# COMPACT_ATOMS: atom_id res chain seq x y z
N MET A 1 -2.72 25.98 -1.06
CA MET A 1 -3.79 25.06 -1.51
C MET A 1 -3.29 23.65 -1.29
N GLY A 2 -4.00 22.83 -0.51
CA GLY A 2 -3.62 21.42 -0.33
C GLY A 2 -3.75 20.67 -1.66
N SER A 3 -2.71 19.93 -2.06
CA SER A 3 -2.73 19.08 -3.23
C SER A 3 -3.46 17.77 -2.90
N PHE A 4 -4.47 17.43 -3.69
CA PHE A 4 -5.15 16.14 -3.60
C PHE A 4 -4.35 15.10 -4.38
N ARG A 5 -3.88 14.04 -3.71
CA ARG A 5 -3.11 12.95 -4.32
C ARG A 5 -3.89 11.64 -4.23
N VAL A 6 -4.09 10.99 -5.38
CA VAL A 6 -4.68 9.65 -5.45
C VAL A 6 -3.56 8.62 -5.26
N ILE A 7 -3.74 7.70 -4.31
CA ILE A 7 -2.81 6.60 -4.06
C ILE A 7 -3.52 5.28 -4.36
N PRO A 8 -3.16 4.55 -5.44
CA PRO A 8 -3.72 3.22 -5.71
C PRO A 8 -3.38 2.24 -4.58
N ALA A 9 -4.23 1.24 -4.37
CA ALA A 9 -4.03 0.20 -3.36
C ALA A 9 -4.06 -1.21 -3.97
N ILE A 10 -3.16 -2.08 -3.54
CA ILE A 10 -3.15 -3.52 -3.84
C ILE A 10 -3.27 -4.29 -2.53
N ASP A 11 -4.28 -5.15 -2.44
CA ASP A 11 -4.43 -6.09 -1.34
C ASP A 11 -3.83 -7.45 -1.76
N LEU A 12 -2.96 -8.01 -0.92
CA LEU A 12 -2.26 -9.26 -1.16
C LEU A 12 -2.84 -10.37 -0.30
N MET A 13 -3.20 -11.48 -0.95
CA MET A 13 -3.60 -12.72 -0.29
C MET A 13 -3.09 -13.93 -1.08
N ASN A 14 -2.39 -14.83 -0.41
CA ASN A 14 -1.63 -15.94 -0.98
C ASN A 14 -0.73 -15.47 -2.13
N GLY A 15 0.01 -14.38 -1.94
CA GLY A 15 0.90 -13.78 -2.94
C GLY A 15 0.21 -13.15 -4.16
N ARG A 16 -1.13 -13.09 -4.21
CA ARG A 16 -1.89 -12.60 -5.37
C ARG A 16 -2.71 -11.35 -5.05
N CYS A 17 -2.98 -10.56 -6.09
CA CYS A 17 -3.88 -9.41 -6.03
C CYS A 17 -5.32 -9.86 -5.77
N VAL A 18 -5.91 -9.35 -4.70
CA VAL A 18 -7.31 -9.57 -4.37
C VAL A 18 -8.01 -8.26 -4.03
N ARG A 19 -9.34 -8.29 -4.01
CA ARG A 19 -10.17 -7.29 -3.34
C ARG A 19 -11.20 -8.01 -2.50
N LEU A 20 -11.31 -7.61 -1.23
CA LEU A 20 -12.37 -8.09 -0.34
C LEU A 20 -13.62 -7.24 -0.52
N GLU A 21 -14.78 -7.86 -0.54
CA GLU A 21 -16.06 -7.17 -0.46
C GLU A 21 -16.32 -6.82 1.01
N GLN A 22 -16.34 -5.51 1.33
CA GLN A 22 -16.54 -5.01 2.70
C GLN A 22 -15.61 -5.63 3.76
N GLY A 23 -14.40 -6.05 3.36
CA GLY A 23 -13.42 -6.69 4.25
C GLY A 23 -13.69 -8.17 4.56
N ASP A 24 -14.67 -8.80 3.90
CA ASP A 24 -14.95 -10.23 4.09
C ASP A 24 -13.94 -11.10 3.30
N TYR A 25 -13.17 -11.89 4.04
CA TYR A 25 -12.17 -12.81 3.48
C TYR A 25 -12.77 -13.95 2.65
N ASN A 26 -14.05 -14.26 2.86
CA ASN A 26 -14.79 -15.29 2.12
C ASN A 26 -15.30 -14.75 0.78
N HIS A 27 -15.66 -13.46 0.75
CA HIS A 27 -16.11 -12.77 -0.45
C HIS A 27 -14.97 -11.94 -1.03
N ARG A 28 -14.13 -12.62 -1.82
CA ARG A 28 -12.96 -12.02 -2.46
C ARG A 28 -13.00 -12.20 -3.97
N THR A 29 -12.65 -11.13 -4.67
CA THR A 29 -12.35 -11.19 -6.11
C THR A 29 -10.84 -11.35 -6.28
N ARG A 30 -10.43 -12.37 -7.04
CA ARG A 30 -9.02 -12.54 -7.43
C ARG A 30 -8.79 -11.87 -8.78
N TYR A 31 -7.75 -11.06 -8.86
CA TYR A 31 -7.31 -10.50 -10.14
C TYR A 31 -6.30 -11.43 -10.80
N PRO A 32 -6.36 -11.61 -12.13
CA PRO A 32 -5.40 -12.43 -12.86
C PRO A 32 -4.00 -11.80 -12.98
N GLN A 33 -3.89 -10.48 -12.78
CA GLN A 33 -2.63 -9.76 -12.90
C GLN A 33 -1.71 -10.04 -11.71
N GLU A 34 -0.44 -10.27 -12.01
CA GLU A 34 0.60 -10.39 -10.99
C GLU A 34 0.88 -9.02 -10.32
N PRO A 35 1.11 -8.97 -9.00
CA PRO A 35 1.29 -7.70 -8.28
C PRO A 35 2.39 -6.81 -8.87
N VAL A 36 3.50 -7.42 -9.28
CA VAL A 36 4.66 -6.71 -9.85
C VAL A 36 4.34 -6.10 -11.21
N GLU A 37 3.56 -6.78 -12.04
CA GLU A 37 3.13 -6.25 -13.34
C GLU A 37 2.23 -5.03 -13.15
N LEU A 38 1.28 -5.12 -12.21
CA LEU A 38 0.39 -4.00 -11.88
C LEU A 38 1.19 -2.80 -11.35
N ALA A 39 2.16 -3.01 -10.47
CA ALA A 39 3.00 -1.93 -9.97
C ALA A 39 3.82 -1.24 -11.07
N ARG A 40 4.39 -1.99 -12.01
CA ARG A 40 5.09 -1.42 -13.18
C ARG A 40 4.16 -0.62 -14.07
N LEU A 41 2.94 -1.11 -14.31
CA LEU A 41 1.93 -0.41 -15.09
C LEU A 41 1.54 0.92 -14.43
N LEU A 42 1.29 0.90 -13.11
CA LEU A 42 0.97 2.12 -12.34
C LEU A 42 2.12 3.12 -12.37
N LYS A 43 3.36 2.66 -12.20
CA LYS A 43 4.55 3.52 -12.31
C LYS A 43 4.67 4.13 -13.71
N GLY A 44 4.46 3.34 -14.77
CA GLY A 44 4.45 3.82 -16.15
C GLY A 44 3.34 4.83 -16.44
N ALA A 45 2.25 4.82 -15.66
CA ALA A 45 1.17 5.79 -15.72
C ALA A 45 1.44 7.07 -14.89
N GLY A 46 2.63 7.22 -14.30
CA GLY A 46 3.01 8.39 -13.49
C GLY A 46 2.53 8.33 -12.03
N LEU A 47 2.16 7.14 -11.53
CA LEU A 47 1.83 6.96 -10.12
C LEU A 47 3.07 6.51 -9.36
N ASP A 48 3.61 7.42 -8.54
CA ASP A 48 4.83 7.18 -7.79
C ASP A 48 4.63 6.41 -6.50
N TRP A 49 3.38 6.28 -6.04
CA TRP A 49 3.04 5.70 -4.75
C TRP A 49 2.01 4.59 -4.89
N LEU A 50 2.18 3.54 -4.10
CA LEU A 50 1.30 2.39 -4.03
C LEU A 50 1.03 2.02 -2.57
N HIS A 51 -0.23 1.97 -2.18
CA HIS A 51 -0.62 1.39 -0.91
C HIS A 51 -0.65 -0.13 -1.05
N VAL A 52 0.03 -0.86 -0.16
CA VAL A 52 0.07 -2.33 -0.21
C VAL A 52 -0.41 -2.86 1.13
N VAL A 53 -1.39 -3.75 1.10
CA VAL A 53 -1.97 -4.40 2.28
C VAL A 53 -1.66 -5.89 2.23
N ASP A 54 -0.94 -6.40 3.23
CA ASP A 54 -0.74 -7.84 3.42
C ASP A 54 -1.90 -8.41 4.24
N LEU A 55 -2.91 -8.97 3.57
CA LEU A 55 -4.09 -9.51 4.25
C LEU A 55 -3.79 -10.81 5.00
N ASP A 56 -2.88 -11.63 4.47
CA ASP A 56 -2.44 -12.84 5.19
C ASP A 56 -1.68 -12.45 6.44
N GLY A 57 -0.80 -11.44 6.34
CA GLY A 57 -0.06 -10.95 7.48
C GLY A 57 -0.92 -10.24 8.53
N ALA A 58 -1.90 -9.46 8.09
CA ALA A 58 -2.90 -8.87 8.98
C ALA A 58 -3.69 -9.93 9.74
N ARG A 59 -3.96 -11.08 9.12
CA ARG A 59 -4.65 -12.21 9.74
C ARG A 59 -3.74 -13.04 10.65
N ALA A 60 -2.48 -13.23 10.26
CA ALA A 60 -1.49 -14.01 11.01
C ALA A 60 -0.87 -13.24 12.18
N GLY A 61 -0.91 -11.90 12.15
CA GLY A 61 -0.22 -11.02 13.11
C GLY A 61 1.27 -10.83 12.80
N GLU A 62 1.76 -11.36 11.69
CA GLU A 62 3.15 -11.24 11.23
C GLU A 62 3.22 -11.11 9.70
N PRO A 63 4.23 -10.44 9.11
CA PRO A 63 4.30 -10.30 7.65
C PRO A 63 4.44 -11.65 6.93
N VAL A 64 3.49 -12.00 6.06
CA VAL A 64 3.48 -13.27 5.30
C VAL A 64 3.94 -13.04 3.86
N ASN A 65 3.54 -11.93 3.23
CA ASN A 65 3.83 -11.63 1.83
C ASN A 65 5.06 -10.74 1.63
N LEU A 66 6.02 -10.76 2.56
CA LEU A 66 7.19 -9.87 2.54
C LEU A 66 8.01 -9.98 1.24
N ALA A 67 8.13 -11.18 0.66
CA ALA A 67 8.83 -11.39 -0.60
C ALA A 67 8.16 -10.63 -1.76
N THR A 68 6.83 -10.70 -1.86
CA THR A 68 6.05 -9.95 -2.85
C THR A 68 6.20 -8.45 -2.64
N VAL A 69 6.13 -7.97 -1.40
CA VAL A 69 6.29 -6.53 -1.13
C VAL A 69 7.68 -6.03 -1.49
N LYS A 70 8.73 -6.81 -1.23
CA LYS A 70 10.10 -6.48 -1.71
C LYS A 70 10.17 -6.43 -3.23
N ALA A 71 9.52 -7.34 -3.93
CA ALA A 71 9.46 -7.34 -5.39
C ALA A 71 8.72 -6.11 -5.93
N LEU A 72 7.65 -5.67 -5.26
CA LEU A 72 6.94 -4.41 -5.58
C LEU A 72 7.86 -3.20 -5.41
N ALA A 73 8.56 -3.10 -4.29
CA ALA A 73 9.49 -2.01 -4.03
C ALA A 73 10.61 -1.91 -5.09
N ALA A 74 11.10 -3.05 -5.58
CA ALA A 74 12.10 -3.12 -6.63
C ALA A 74 11.62 -2.59 -8.00
N THR A 75 10.32 -2.33 -8.18
CA THR A 75 9.80 -1.69 -9.40
C THR A 75 10.03 -0.17 -9.46
N GLY A 76 10.45 0.46 -8.35
CA GLY A 76 10.64 1.90 -8.27
C GLY A 76 9.36 2.68 -7.95
N VAL A 77 8.27 2.00 -7.57
CA VAL A 77 7.11 2.62 -6.92
C VAL A 77 7.36 2.71 -5.41
N GLY A 78 7.14 3.88 -4.81
CA GLY A 78 7.16 4.03 -3.36
C GLY A 78 5.95 3.33 -2.76
N THR A 79 6.09 2.66 -1.60
CA THR A 79 4.93 2.04 -0.94
C THR A 79 4.68 2.61 0.46
N ARG A 80 3.42 2.91 0.79
CA ARG A 80 2.98 3.34 2.13
C ARG A 80 2.00 2.30 2.68
N GLY A 81 2.19 1.76 3.88
CA GLY A 81 1.30 0.72 4.47
C GLY A 81 0.86 1.07 5.90
N GLN A 82 -0.35 0.66 6.29
CA GLN A 82 -0.94 0.90 7.64
C GLN A 82 -0.56 -0.17 8.68
N GLN A 83 0.29 -1.12 8.34
CA GLN A 83 1.05 -1.91 9.31
C GLN A 83 2.51 -1.85 8.85
N ARG A 84 3.25 -0.97 9.54
CA ARG A 84 4.62 -0.50 9.28
C ARG A 84 5.46 -1.42 8.38
N LEU A 85 5.52 -1.08 7.08
CA LEU A 85 6.61 -1.48 6.21
C LEU A 85 7.09 -0.26 5.43
N HIS A 86 8.32 0.16 5.74
CA HIS A 86 9.01 1.25 5.05
C HIS A 86 9.58 0.71 3.74
N VAL A 87 9.12 1.24 2.60
CA VAL A 87 9.86 1.09 1.34
C VAL A 87 10.83 2.26 1.22
N LEU A 88 12.12 1.92 1.24
CA LEU A 88 13.22 2.83 1.04
C LEU A 88 13.10 3.45 -0.36
N GLN A 89 13.10 4.78 -0.40
CA GLN A 89 13.12 5.55 -1.63
C GLN A 89 14.31 5.14 -2.50
N GLY A 90 14.05 4.88 -3.78
CA GLY A 90 15.08 4.95 -4.81
C GLY A 90 15.52 6.42 -5.01
N PRO A 91 16.76 6.68 -5.47
CA PRO A 91 17.44 7.96 -5.34
C PRO A 91 16.87 9.17 -6.11
N ASP A 92 15.73 9.06 -6.80
CA ASP A 92 15.13 10.16 -7.59
C ASP A 92 13.77 10.67 -7.07
N ALA A 93 13.36 10.32 -5.85
CA ALA A 93 12.10 10.79 -5.24
C ALA A 93 12.22 12.17 -4.55
N ALA A 94 13.01 13.09 -5.12
CA ALA A 94 13.19 14.44 -4.60
C ALA A 94 12.36 15.45 -5.39
N ALA A 95 11.21 15.81 -4.82
CA ALA A 95 10.31 16.95 -5.04
C ALA A 95 8.88 16.39 -4.93
N ASP A 96 8.16 16.48 -3.82
CA ASP A 96 8.00 17.60 -2.91
C ASP A 96 7.76 17.07 -1.50
N GLY A 97 8.42 17.68 -0.52
CA GLY A 97 8.23 17.36 0.89
C GLY A 97 6.91 17.89 1.41
N GLU A 98 6.25 17.08 2.25
CA GLU A 98 5.71 17.54 3.52
C GLU A 98 5.51 16.33 4.43
N GLY A 99 5.83 16.55 5.70
CA GLY A 99 6.12 15.53 6.68
C GLY A 99 4.89 14.75 7.13
N ASP A 100 5.20 13.66 7.79
CA ASP A 100 4.29 12.79 8.52
C ASP A 100 3.59 13.62 9.63
N GLU A 101 2.37 14.10 9.36
CA GLU A 101 1.49 14.61 10.42
C GLU A 101 0.67 13.43 10.94
N ASP A 102 1.24 12.83 11.99
CA ASP A 102 0.57 11.99 12.97
C ASP A 102 -0.68 12.74 13.46
N LEU A 103 -1.86 12.32 12.99
CA LEU A 103 -3.13 12.94 13.39
C LEU A 103 -3.35 12.68 14.89
N PRO A 104 -3.43 13.72 15.74
CA PRO A 104 -3.71 13.53 17.14
C PRO A 104 -5.14 12.99 17.33
N GLY A 105 -5.25 12.08 18.29
CA GLY A 105 -6.44 11.32 18.63
C GLY A 105 -7.70 12.15 18.83
N ASP A 106 -8.78 11.47 18.49
CA ASP A 106 -10.18 11.81 18.75
C ASP A 106 -10.40 12.38 20.15
N SER A 107 -11.11 13.51 20.23
CA SER A 107 -11.56 14.10 21.48
C SER A 107 -12.78 13.34 22.01
N PRO A 108 -12.93 13.22 23.34
CA PRO A 108 -14.25 13.41 23.90
C PRO A 108 -14.20 14.45 25.02
N GLY A 109 -15.23 15.29 25.02
CA GLY A 109 -15.30 16.49 25.86
C GLY A 109 -15.46 16.21 27.34
N GLN A 110 -15.24 17.26 28.12
CA GLN A 110 -16.11 17.58 29.24
C GLN A 110 -16.06 19.09 29.52
N VAL A 111 -17.23 19.54 29.96
CA VAL A 111 -17.71 20.89 30.27
C VAL A 111 -16.80 21.73 31.16
#